data_AF-A0A380SAE1-F1
#
_entry.id   AF-A0A380SAE1-F1
#
_cell.length_a   1.000
_cell.length_b   1.000
_cell.length_c   1.000
_cell.angle_alpha   90.00
_cell.angle_beta   90.00
_cell.angle_gamma   90.00
#
_symmetry.space_group_name_H-M   'P 1'
#
loop_
_entity.id
_entity.type
_entity.pdbx_description
1 polymer ?
#
loop_
_entity_poly.entity_id
_entity_poly.type
_entity_poly.pdbx_seq_one_letter_code
_entity_poly.pdbx_strand_id
1 'polypeptide(L)'
;MKKKKFILFPFLALFLSSCLFDTDDDGLSSWLSDQGMPSSYKVQTVTVKDLSPVSAEVSRDTLPETGWYRGMLGAVPGMTFDVAYDFALDSAFLDTLGSADSVRSYVHLKLLTSYYGATALPSNYFPIEEEMKLKVSWIISGKLSKKEFNDVGSISDSVWFEELESWKPQKKADTTISVSLNSKKDSVLTLTLDLPKAFVEDICKNAGNRRLQLRLSAPEASRVFRFYGVGHSQYYPQFFLVAMKSKSYPKLFKAKRAATLYSSLDDSDGLVLHGGVGDSLVVEFPSKPIMKALSDFYGDEFPYDGFDVRQAVVMAEMTFFRDDSKGSRELDYPIMVLAGSFLDSADTSVQRTESYYKFNDSLVVKKGHQNLVFHEGDSLTLQVTAGMRDFINRAHDGRTFKMSMTLGNSIVLDKDPYFTNRITTKKDTIKTVVATGDTMKFATGDTIRVAFPDVDYARYDFSTIKEKPATLKLWLASKRGED
;
A
#
# COMPACT_ATOMS: atom_id res chain seq x y z
N MET A 1 -53.43 1.28 -42.55
CA MET A 1 -52.87 2.64 -42.46
C MET A 1 -52.54 2.98 -41.02
N LYS A 2 -51.29 3.45 -40.81
CA LYS A 2 -50.68 4.14 -39.64
C LYS A 2 -50.82 3.49 -38.25
N LYS A 3 -49.85 2.63 -37.91
CA LYS A 3 -49.53 2.23 -36.53
C LYS A 3 -48.58 3.24 -35.86
N LYS A 4 -48.78 3.37 -34.56
CA LYS A 4 -48.25 4.35 -33.60
C LYS A 4 -46.73 4.30 -33.48
N LYS A 5 -46.09 5.47 -33.37
CA LYS A 5 -44.76 5.61 -32.78
C LYS A 5 -44.94 5.68 -31.26
N PHE A 6 -44.40 4.71 -30.54
CA PHE A 6 -44.07 4.85 -29.12
C PHE A 6 -42.54 4.86 -29.05
N ILE A 7 -42.00 5.97 -28.55
CA ILE A 7 -40.58 6.15 -28.27
C ILE A 7 -40.37 5.58 -26.87
N LEU A 8 -39.65 4.46 -26.79
CA LEU A 8 -39.00 4.01 -25.55
C LEU A 8 -37.69 3.31 -25.94
N PHE A 9 -36.63 4.10 -26.04
CA PHE A 9 -35.23 3.66 -26.08
C PHE A 9 -34.49 4.74 -25.30
N PRO A 10 -34.22 4.52 -24.00
CA PRO A 10 -32.84 4.16 -23.62
C PRO A 10 -32.80 3.38 -22.28
N PHE A 11 -32.83 2.05 -22.28
CA PHE A 11 -32.55 1.28 -21.04
C PHE A 11 -31.84 -0.07 -21.25
N LEU A 12 -31.39 -0.37 -22.47
CA LEU A 12 -30.64 -1.61 -22.77
C LEU A 12 -29.14 -1.42 -23.03
N ALA A 13 -28.56 -0.28 -22.61
CA ALA A 13 -27.13 -0.03 -22.69
C ALA A 13 -26.37 -0.31 -21.37
N LEU A 14 -27.06 -0.84 -20.35
CA LEU A 14 -26.51 -1.08 -19.00
C LEU A 14 -26.17 -2.56 -18.71
N PHE A 15 -26.08 -3.43 -19.74
CA PHE A 15 -25.78 -4.85 -19.56
C PHE A 15 -24.48 -5.33 -20.25
N LEU A 16 -23.61 -4.43 -20.71
CA LEU A 16 -22.45 -4.78 -21.55
C LEU A 16 -21.08 -4.58 -20.89
N SER A 17 -20.97 -4.85 -19.59
CA SER A 17 -19.69 -5.00 -18.90
C SER A 17 -19.16 -6.45 -18.87
N SER A 18 -19.89 -7.43 -19.43
CA SER A 18 -19.48 -8.84 -19.50
C SER A 18 -18.93 -9.31 -20.86
N CYS A 19 -19.05 -8.53 -21.93
CA CYS A 19 -18.83 -9.00 -23.31
C CYS A 19 -17.40 -8.84 -23.84
N LEU A 20 -16.35 -9.05 -23.04
CA LEU A 20 -14.97 -8.90 -23.53
C LEU A 20 -14.15 -10.18 -23.60
N PHE A 21 -14.60 -11.22 -22.89
CA PHE A 21 -14.12 -12.59 -23.07
C PHE A 21 -15.25 -13.54 -23.51
N ASP A 22 -16.38 -13.00 -23.95
CA ASP A 22 -17.52 -13.77 -24.47
C ASP A 22 -17.68 -13.62 -26.00
N THR A 23 -16.91 -12.76 -26.68
CA THR A 23 -17.14 -12.48 -28.12
C THR A 23 -15.92 -12.46 -29.04
N ASP A 24 -14.68 -12.51 -28.55
CA ASP A 24 -13.48 -12.53 -29.40
C ASP A 24 -12.66 -13.81 -29.17
N ASP A 25 -12.99 -14.87 -29.92
CA ASP A 25 -12.18 -16.09 -30.01
C ASP A 25 -10.75 -15.78 -30.49
N ASP A 26 -10.56 -14.70 -31.26
CA ASP A 26 -9.26 -14.20 -31.73
C ASP A 26 -8.42 -13.61 -30.58
N GLY A 27 -9.06 -12.94 -29.61
CA GLY A 27 -8.39 -12.39 -28.44
C GLY A 27 -7.92 -13.47 -27.46
N LEU A 28 -8.73 -14.53 -27.30
CA LEU A 28 -8.38 -15.68 -26.48
C LEU A 28 -7.26 -16.51 -27.13
N SER A 29 -7.37 -16.82 -28.42
CA SER A 29 -6.36 -17.63 -29.14
C SER A 29 -5.01 -16.92 -29.25
N SER A 30 -4.98 -15.62 -29.54
CA SER A 30 -3.74 -14.82 -29.54
C SER A 30 -3.10 -14.81 -28.15
N TRP A 31 -3.88 -14.56 -27.09
CA TRP A 31 -3.36 -14.56 -25.72
C TRP A 31 -2.83 -15.94 -25.32
N LEU A 32 -3.56 -17.02 -25.61
CA LEU A 32 -3.11 -18.40 -25.28
C LEU A 32 -1.79 -18.76 -25.98
N SER A 33 -1.64 -18.38 -27.24
CA SER A 33 -0.39 -18.54 -28.00
C SER A 33 0.77 -17.78 -27.36
N ASP A 34 0.55 -16.51 -26.98
CA ASP A 34 1.56 -15.69 -26.30
C ASP A 34 1.94 -16.24 -24.92
N GLN A 35 1.04 -17.02 -24.29
CA GLN A 35 1.27 -17.70 -23.02
C GLN A 35 1.96 -19.07 -23.16
N GLY A 36 2.40 -19.46 -24.37
CA GLY A 36 3.11 -20.72 -24.63
C GLY A 36 2.23 -21.96 -24.54
N MET A 37 0.89 -21.80 -24.55
CA MET A 37 -0.03 -22.93 -24.63
C MET A 37 -0.06 -23.46 -26.07
N PRO A 38 0.04 -24.78 -26.30
CA PRO A 38 -0.03 -25.34 -27.65
C PRO A 38 -1.38 -24.99 -28.28
N SER A 39 -1.35 -24.51 -29.52
CA SER A 39 -2.55 -24.19 -30.33
C SER A 39 -3.51 -25.36 -30.52
N SER A 40 -3.05 -26.59 -30.23
CA SER A 40 -3.84 -27.81 -30.25
C SER A 40 -4.85 -27.93 -29.09
N TYR A 41 -4.73 -27.15 -28.01
CA TYR A 41 -5.70 -27.24 -26.90
C TYR A 41 -6.94 -26.40 -27.19
N LYS A 42 -8.11 -27.04 -27.15
CA LYS A 42 -9.38 -26.29 -27.11
C LYS A 42 -9.57 -25.74 -25.70
N VAL A 43 -9.76 -24.43 -25.59
CA VAL A 43 -10.10 -23.74 -24.35
C VAL A 43 -11.58 -23.39 -24.36
N GLN A 44 -12.28 -23.73 -23.29
CA GLN A 44 -13.69 -23.44 -23.11
C GLN A 44 -13.89 -22.74 -21.77
N THR A 45 -14.97 -21.96 -21.67
CA THR A 45 -15.27 -21.16 -20.49
C THR A 45 -16.41 -21.77 -19.68
N VAL A 46 -16.24 -21.74 -18.35
CA VAL A 46 -17.30 -22.05 -17.39
C VAL A 46 -17.48 -20.84 -16.49
N THR A 47 -18.72 -20.40 -16.32
CA THR A 47 -19.06 -19.25 -15.48
C THR A 47 -19.96 -19.69 -14.34
N VAL A 48 -19.49 -19.52 -13.12
CA VAL A 48 -20.25 -19.74 -11.88
C VAL A 48 -20.75 -18.39 -11.39
N LYS A 49 -22.06 -18.16 -11.50
CA LYS A 49 -22.71 -16.92 -11.05
C LYS A 49 -23.23 -17.06 -9.62
N ASP A 50 -23.59 -15.93 -9.03
CA ASP A 50 -24.26 -15.84 -7.73
C ASP A 50 -23.47 -16.50 -6.58
N LEU A 51 -22.13 -16.41 -6.63
CA LEU A 51 -21.24 -17.03 -5.65
C LEU A 51 -21.08 -16.11 -4.41
N SER A 52 -21.87 -16.37 -3.38
CA SER A 52 -21.78 -15.64 -2.10
C SER A 52 -20.58 -16.13 -1.26
N PRO A 53 -19.80 -15.23 -0.64
CA PRO A 53 -18.77 -15.61 0.33
C PRO A 53 -19.37 -16.33 1.55
N VAL A 54 -18.66 -17.33 2.06
CA VAL A 54 -18.95 -18.00 3.35
C VAL A 54 -18.41 -17.16 4.51
N SER A 55 -17.22 -16.58 4.33
CA SER A 55 -16.56 -15.73 5.32
C SER A 55 -15.75 -14.64 4.61
N ALA A 56 -15.56 -13.52 5.30
CA ALA A 56 -14.64 -12.47 4.89
C ALA A 56 -14.12 -11.72 6.14
N GLU A 57 -12.80 -11.63 6.26
CA GLU A 57 -12.08 -11.16 7.45
C GLU A 57 -10.89 -10.29 7.04
N VAL A 58 -10.67 -9.19 7.77
CA VAL A 58 -9.52 -8.32 7.58
C VAL A 58 -8.49 -8.58 8.68
N SER A 59 -7.25 -8.79 8.28
CA SER A 59 -6.08 -8.69 9.15
C SER A 59 -5.44 -7.33 8.92
N ARG A 60 -5.39 -6.51 9.99
CA ARG A 60 -4.73 -5.20 9.95
C ARG A 60 -3.37 -5.30 10.60
N ASP A 61 -2.33 -4.86 9.90
CA ASP A 61 -1.00 -4.76 10.50
C ASP A 61 -0.89 -3.42 11.23
N THR A 62 -0.85 -3.49 12.56
CA THR A 62 -0.73 -2.31 13.43
C THR A 62 0.60 -2.31 14.20
N LEU A 63 1.51 -3.22 13.85
CA LEU A 63 2.80 -3.30 14.53
C LEU A 63 3.68 -2.10 14.18
N PRO A 64 4.54 -1.66 15.10
CA PRO A 64 5.56 -0.66 14.79
C PRO A 64 6.46 -1.11 13.65
N GLU A 65 6.71 -0.23 12.68
CA GLU A 65 7.72 -0.45 11.65
C GLU A 65 9.01 0.31 11.95
N THR A 66 10.15 -0.28 11.56
CA THR A 66 11.45 0.38 11.70
C THR A 66 11.55 1.65 10.85
N GLY A 67 11.83 2.76 11.51
CA GLY A 67 12.11 4.06 10.92
C GLY A 67 13.54 4.21 10.43
N TRP A 68 14.24 3.10 10.15
CA TRP A 68 15.65 3.11 9.76
C TRP A 68 15.88 3.79 8.41
N TYR A 69 15.10 3.43 7.39
CA TYR A 69 15.25 3.96 6.03
C TYR A 69 14.36 5.17 5.77
N ARG A 70 13.10 5.10 6.23
CA ARG A 70 12.09 6.14 6.08
C ARG A 70 11.29 6.26 7.37
N GLY A 71 10.81 7.46 7.67
CA GLY A 71 9.80 7.68 8.70
C GLY A 71 8.63 8.46 8.13
N MET A 72 7.48 8.35 8.81
CA MET A 72 6.23 8.96 8.36
C MET A 72 5.52 9.64 9.53
N LEU A 73 4.92 10.80 9.27
CA LEU A 73 4.17 11.60 10.25
C LEU A 73 2.99 12.27 9.56
N GLY A 74 1.80 12.15 10.12
CA GLY A 74 0.60 12.83 9.61
C GLY A 74 -0.60 11.91 9.53
N ALA A 75 -1.49 12.19 8.60
CA ALA A 75 -2.70 11.40 8.39
C ALA A 75 -2.97 11.16 6.91
N VAL A 76 -3.64 10.06 6.64
CA VAL A 76 -4.24 9.73 5.33
C VAL A 76 -5.66 9.25 5.61
N PRO A 77 -6.50 9.07 4.58
CA PRO A 77 -7.85 8.58 4.85
C PRO A 77 -7.85 7.25 5.61
N GLY A 78 -8.56 7.19 6.74
CA GLY A 78 -8.66 5.99 7.59
C GLY A 78 -7.46 5.72 8.51
N MET A 79 -6.33 6.41 8.39
CA MET A 79 -5.14 6.12 9.20
C MET A 79 -4.37 7.34 9.67
N THR A 80 -3.68 7.18 10.79
CA THR A 80 -2.69 8.14 11.29
C THR A 80 -1.32 7.49 11.42
N PHE A 81 -0.28 8.30 11.19
CA PHE A 81 1.13 7.92 11.25
C PHE A 81 1.80 8.77 12.30
N ASP A 82 2.24 8.12 13.37
CA ASP A 82 3.07 8.72 14.39
C ASP A 82 4.51 8.30 14.19
N VAL A 83 5.45 9.13 14.63
CA VAL A 83 6.86 8.77 14.66
C VAL A 83 7.41 8.82 16.08
N ALA A 84 8.09 7.76 16.48
CA ALA A 84 8.82 7.67 17.73
C ALA A 84 10.33 7.70 17.47
N TYR A 85 11.07 8.41 18.31
CA TYR A 85 12.53 8.53 18.26
C TYR A 85 13.14 8.20 19.61
N ASP A 86 14.32 7.59 19.57
CA ASP A 86 15.14 7.34 20.76
C ASP A 86 16.46 8.11 20.67
N PHE A 87 16.73 8.98 21.64
CA PHE A 87 17.90 9.86 21.69
C PHE A 87 18.72 9.60 22.96
N ALA A 88 20.04 9.74 22.82
CA ALA A 88 20.97 9.75 23.94
C ALA A 88 21.41 11.21 24.19
N LEU A 89 21.02 11.77 25.34
CA LEU A 89 21.34 13.14 25.74
C LEU A 89 22.57 13.15 26.68
N ASP A 90 23.67 13.75 26.21
CA ASP A 90 24.92 13.79 26.98
C ASP A 90 24.88 14.80 28.13
N SER A 91 25.55 14.46 29.23
CA SER A 91 25.58 15.27 30.45
C SER A 91 26.14 16.66 30.22
N ALA A 92 27.23 16.77 29.43
CA ALA A 92 27.95 18.01 29.22
C ALA A 92 27.03 19.08 28.61
N PHE A 93 26.16 18.70 27.67
CA PHE A 93 25.22 19.64 27.09
C PHE A 93 24.03 19.93 28.00
N LEU A 94 23.45 18.94 28.69
CA LEU A 94 22.33 19.19 29.62
C LEU A 94 22.71 20.18 30.73
N ASP A 95 23.95 20.10 31.22
CA ASP A 95 24.46 21.05 32.22
C ASP A 95 24.54 22.49 31.67
N THR A 96 24.75 22.68 30.36
CA THR A 96 24.72 24.02 29.75
C THR A 96 23.33 24.63 29.69
N LEU A 97 22.28 23.81 29.59
CA LEU A 97 20.89 24.27 29.52
C LEU A 97 20.43 24.88 30.84
N GLY A 98 20.83 24.30 31.98
CA GLY A 98 20.48 24.80 33.31
C GLY A 98 21.00 26.20 33.63
N SER A 99 21.93 26.73 32.81
CA SER A 99 22.51 28.07 32.97
C SER A 99 22.18 29.04 31.82
N ALA A 100 21.29 28.66 30.91
CA ALA A 100 20.91 29.47 29.74
C ALA A 100 19.77 30.46 30.05
N ASP A 101 19.75 31.62 29.38
CA ASP A 101 18.70 32.65 29.57
C ASP A 101 17.38 32.19 28.94
N SER A 102 17.46 31.49 27.81
CA SER A 102 16.34 30.77 27.21
C SER A 102 16.84 29.57 26.42
N VAL A 103 15.95 28.61 26.19
CA VAL A 103 16.24 27.41 25.41
C VAL A 103 15.18 27.24 24.34
N ARG A 104 15.60 26.92 23.12
CA ARG A 104 14.72 26.50 22.02
C ARG A 104 14.99 25.05 21.68
N SER A 105 13.96 24.35 21.25
CA SER A 105 14.06 22.93 20.88
C SER A 105 13.20 22.64 19.67
N TYR A 106 13.75 21.92 18.70
CA TYR A 106 13.02 21.52 17.51
C TYR A 106 13.57 20.22 16.94
N VAL A 107 12.74 19.52 16.17
CA VAL A 107 13.16 18.37 15.37
C VAL A 107 13.14 18.77 13.90
N HIS A 108 14.25 18.52 13.21
CA HIS A 108 14.35 18.65 11.76
C HIS A 108 14.17 17.30 11.10
N LEU A 109 13.14 17.21 10.26
CA LEU A 109 12.85 16.05 9.42
C LEU A 109 13.04 16.45 7.96
N LYS A 110 14.06 15.87 7.32
CA LYS A 110 14.35 16.12 5.91
C LYS A 110 13.44 15.22 5.07
N LEU A 111 12.61 15.84 4.23
CA LEU A 111 11.66 15.10 3.41
C LEU A 111 12.37 14.28 2.32
N LEU A 112 11.81 13.12 1.97
CA LEU A 112 12.40 12.19 0.99
C LEU A 112 12.48 12.81 -0.40
N THR A 113 13.69 13.08 -0.91
CA THR A 113 13.82 13.71 -2.24
C THR A 113 13.30 12.81 -3.37
N SER A 114 13.35 11.49 -3.20
CA SER A 114 12.81 10.52 -4.17
C SER A 114 11.31 10.70 -4.38
N TYR A 115 10.57 10.90 -3.29
CA TYR A 115 9.11 11.11 -3.32
C TYR A 115 8.80 12.53 -3.81
N TYR A 116 9.29 13.55 -3.10
CA TYR A 116 8.90 14.94 -3.33
C TYR A 116 9.50 15.57 -4.60
N GLY A 117 10.49 14.93 -5.21
CA GLY A 117 11.02 15.30 -6.52
C GLY A 117 10.42 14.50 -7.68
N ALA A 118 9.51 13.56 -7.44
CA ALA A 118 9.01 12.69 -8.48
C ALA A 118 8.05 13.40 -9.43
N THR A 119 8.18 13.09 -10.72
CA THR A 119 7.25 13.56 -11.75
C THR A 119 5.87 12.89 -11.67
N ALA A 120 5.73 11.87 -10.83
CA ALA A 120 4.48 11.17 -10.60
C ALA A 120 3.57 11.89 -9.60
N LEU A 121 4.06 12.90 -8.86
CA LEU A 121 3.20 13.70 -8.00
C LEU A 121 2.29 14.62 -8.84
N PRO A 122 1.04 14.87 -8.40
CA PRO A 122 0.16 15.83 -9.05
C PRO A 122 0.82 17.21 -9.20
N SER A 123 0.57 17.91 -10.30
CA SER A 123 1.22 19.21 -10.60
C SER A 123 0.85 20.31 -9.59
N ASN A 124 -0.27 20.15 -8.90
CA ASN A 124 -0.77 20.99 -7.81
C ASN A 124 -0.36 20.49 -6.41
N TYR A 125 0.49 19.46 -6.30
CA TYR A 125 0.92 18.93 -5.00
C TYR A 125 1.69 19.96 -4.16
N PHE A 126 2.45 20.84 -4.84
CA PHE A 126 3.17 21.97 -4.24
C PHE A 126 2.60 23.33 -4.68
N PRO A 127 2.73 24.38 -3.85
CA PRO A 127 3.29 24.38 -2.50
C PRO A 127 2.40 23.66 -1.49
N ILE A 128 3.00 23.16 -0.40
CA ILE A 128 2.25 22.65 0.76
C ILE A 128 2.25 23.75 1.81
N GLU A 129 1.05 24.22 2.15
CA GLU A 129 0.84 25.24 3.18
C GLU A 129 -0.28 24.75 4.10
N GLU A 130 0.05 24.47 5.37
CA GLU A 130 -0.95 24.10 6.37
C GLU A 130 -0.53 24.50 7.78
N GLU A 131 -1.52 24.71 8.64
CA GLU A 131 -1.32 24.82 10.09
C GLU A 131 -1.51 23.44 10.71
N MET A 132 -0.41 22.79 11.07
CA MET A 132 -0.42 21.41 11.56
C MET A 132 -0.39 21.38 13.09
N LYS A 133 -1.43 20.78 13.69
CA LYS A 133 -1.45 20.49 15.13
C LYS A 133 -0.61 19.25 15.41
N LEU A 134 0.38 19.42 16.29
CA LEU A 134 1.33 18.39 16.66
C LEU A 134 1.16 18.04 18.14
N LYS A 135 0.84 16.78 18.42
CA LYS A 135 0.86 16.22 19.76
C LYS A 135 2.25 15.68 20.03
N VAL A 136 2.91 16.23 21.05
CA VAL A 136 4.27 15.83 21.44
C VAL A 136 4.19 15.10 22.77
N SER A 137 4.75 13.91 22.84
CA SER A 137 4.82 13.13 24.08
C SER A 137 6.20 12.53 24.27
N TRP A 138 6.65 12.44 25.52
CA TRP A 138 8.03 12.06 25.80
C TRP A 138 8.19 11.30 27.11
N ILE A 139 9.30 10.58 27.18
CA ILE A 139 9.82 9.90 28.36
C ILE A 139 11.30 10.30 28.49
N ILE A 140 11.68 10.84 29.64
CA ILE A 140 13.07 11.08 30.00
C ILE A 140 13.44 10.07 31.08
N SER A 141 14.49 9.29 30.84
CA SER A 141 14.93 8.27 31.79
C SER A 141 15.43 8.89 33.11
N GLY A 142 15.66 8.06 34.12
CA GLY A 142 16.58 8.40 35.21
C GLY A 142 18.01 8.64 34.70
N LYS A 143 18.90 9.04 35.61
CA LYS A 143 20.33 9.21 35.29
C LYS A 143 20.96 7.88 34.89
N LEU A 144 21.58 7.87 33.71
CA LEU A 144 22.28 6.71 33.19
C LEU A 144 23.76 6.74 33.57
N SER A 145 24.32 5.56 33.84
CA SER A 145 25.76 5.35 33.84
C SER A 145 26.34 5.54 32.43
N LYS A 146 27.67 5.66 32.33
CA LYS A 146 28.35 5.78 31.03
C LYS A 146 28.11 4.55 30.15
N LYS A 147 28.04 3.36 30.75
CA LYS A 147 27.77 2.10 30.03
C LYS A 147 26.36 2.12 29.44
N GLU A 148 25.35 2.33 30.28
CA GLU A 148 23.94 2.39 29.83
C GLU A 148 23.72 3.46 28.76
N PHE A 149 24.36 4.63 28.90
CA PHE A 149 24.29 5.70 27.91
C PHE A 149 24.85 5.28 26.54
N ASN A 150 25.98 4.58 26.51
CA ASN A 150 26.58 4.06 25.28
C ASN A 150 25.73 2.95 24.67
N ASP A 151 25.12 2.11 25.52
CA ASP A 151 24.31 0.97 25.12
C ASP A 151 22.93 1.37 24.60
N VAL A 152 22.49 2.64 24.77
CA VAL A 152 21.26 3.14 24.13
C VAL A 152 21.27 2.85 22.64
N GLY A 153 22.39 2.96 21.93
CA GLY A 153 22.44 2.64 20.49
C GLY A 153 22.28 1.15 20.15
N SER A 154 22.39 0.26 21.15
CA SER A 154 22.53 -1.19 20.97
C SER A 154 21.31 -1.99 21.42
N ILE A 155 20.27 -1.36 21.96
CA ILE A 155 18.97 -2.01 22.21
C ILE A 155 18.41 -2.47 20.85
N SER A 156 17.99 -3.73 20.77
CA SER A 156 17.41 -4.29 19.55
C SER A 156 16.05 -3.68 19.24
N ASP A 157 15.71 -3.60 17.95
CA ASP A 157 14.42 -3.08 17.50
C ASP A 157 13.25 -3.88 18.10
N SER A 158 13.37 -5.21 18.24
CA SER A 158 12.35 -6.06 18.86
C SER A 158 11.98 -5.64 20.28
N VAL A 159 12.98 -5.44 21.14
CA VAL A 159 12.78 -5.02 22.54
C VAL A 159 12.18 -3.62 22.57
N TRP A 160 12.63 -2.73 21.69
CA TRP A 160 12.11 -1.38 21.65
C TRP A 160 10.68 -1.30 21.11
N PHE A 161 10.29 -2.15 20.15
CA PHE A 161 8.92 -2.21 19.64
C PHE A 161 7.95 -2.72 20.70
N GLU A 162 8.33 -3.71 21.51
CA GLU A 162 7.56 -4.13 22.70
C GLU A 162 7.38 -2.97 23.71
N GLU A 163 8.43 -2.16 23.94
CA GLU A 163 8.31 -0.93 24.74
C GLU A 163 7.34 0.09 24.12
N LEU A 164 7.26 0.18 22.79
CA LEU A 164 6.38 1.11 22.08
C LEU A 164 4.91 0.67 22.08
N GLU A 165 4.62 -0.64 22.03
CA GLU A 165 3.26 -1.17 22.14
C GLU A 165 2.62 -0.85 23.50
N SER A 166 3.43 -0.90 24.56
CA SER A 166 3.02 -0.58 25.93
C SER A 166 3.31 0.88 26.35
N TRP A 167 3.64 1.73 25.37
CA TRP A 167 4.08 3.11 25.60
C TRP A 167 3.07 3.93 26.41
N LYS A 168 3.52 4.43 27.56
CA LYS A 168 2.78 5.40 28.37
C LYS A 168 3.65 6.64 28.53
N PRO A 169 3.28 7.78 27.93
CA PRO A 169 4.11 8.97 28.02
C PRO A 169 4.16 9.47 29.46
N GLN A 170 5.34 9.87 29.92
CA GLN A 170 5.48 10.54 31.22
C GLN A 170 4.83 11.93 31.17
N LYS A 171 5.01 12.62 30.04
CA LYS A 171 4.43 13.92 29.77
C LYS A 171 4.02 14.04 28.30
N LYS A 172 3.07 14.93 28.06
CA LYS A 172 2.58 15.30 26.73
C LYS A 172 2.21 16.78 26.71
N ALA A 173 2.35 17.40 25.55
CA ALA A 173 1.90 18.75 25.29
C ALA A 173 1.63 18.91 23.79
N ASP A 174 0.62 19.70 23.48
CA ASP A 174 0.26 20.01 22.09
C ASP A 174 0.95 21.31 21.68
N THR A 175 1.25 21.40 20.39
CA THR A 175 1.79 22.61 19.75
C THR A 175 1.23 22.71 18.34
N THR A 176 1.37 23.87 17.73
CA THR A 176 0.95 24.13 16.37
C THR A 176 2.14 24.64 15.58
N ILE A 177 2.33 24.11 14.38
CA ILE A 177 3.38 24.56 13.47
C ILE A 177 2.79 25.05 12.16
N SER A 178 3.41 26.06 11.57
CA SER A 178 3.11 26.47 10.20
C SER A 178 4.03 25.71 9.25
N VAL A 179 3.44 24.84 8.44
CA VAL A 179 4.14 24.12 7.37
C VAL A 179 4.09 24.97 6.11
N SER A 180 5.26 25.27 5.54
CA SER A 180 5.39 25.89 4.23
C SER A 180 6.52 25.21 3.47
N LEU A 181 6.18 24.45 2.45
CA LEU A 181 7.13 23.64 1.67
C LEU A 181 6.97 23.94 0.19
N ASN A 182 8.06 24.30 -0.49
CA ASN A 182 8.02 24.65 -1.90
C ASN A 182 9.21 24.07 -2.67
N SER A 183 9.00 22.95 -3.36
CA SER A 183 10.05 22.26 -4.13
C SER A 183 10.68 23.11 -5.26
N LYS A 184 10.04 24.19 -5.70
CA LYS A 184 10.58 25.10 -6.71
C LYS A 184 11.53 26.16 -6.12
N LYS A 185 11.44 26.42 -4.82
CA LYS A 185 12.24 27.43 -4.10
C LYS A 185 13.29 26.79 -3.20
N ASP A 186 12.97 25.64 -2.62
CA ASP A 186 13.78 24.99 -1.61
C ASP A 186 14.65 23.89 -2.24
N SER A 187 15.97 24.01 -2.07
CA SER A 187 16.90 22.96 -2.50
C SER A 187 16.78 21.68 -1.67
N VAL A 188 16.32 21.81 -0.41
CA VAL A 188 16.10 20.70 0.51
C VAL A 188 14.87 20.96 1.36
N LEU A 189 13.80 20.21 1.10
CA LEU A 189 12.56 20.29 1.86
C LEU A 189 12.76 19.77 3.29
N THR A 190 12.44 20.60 4.27
CA THR A 190 12.65 20.32 5.69
C THR A 190 11.41 20.67 6.47
N LEU A 191 10.89 19.71 7.23
CA LEU A 191 9.86 19.95 8.21
C LEU A 191 10.54 20.25 9.55
N THR A 192 10.41 21.50 10.02
CA THR A 192 10.91 21.93 11.33
C THR A 192 9.76 21.88 12.33
N LEU A 193 9.88 20.96 13.29
CA LEU A 193 8.89 20.71 14.32
C LEU A 193 9.36 21.35 15.62
N ASP A 194 8.90 22.56 15.92
CA ASP A 194 9.16 23.20 17.21
C ASP A 194 8.51 22.37 18.33
N LEU A 195 9.30 22.01 19.34
CA LEU A 195 8.79 21.27 20.49
C LEU A 195 8.24 22.24 21.55
N PRO A 196 7.17 21.85 22.27
CA PRO A 196 6.45 22.76 23.16
C PRO A 196 7.32 23.23 24.33
N LYS A 197 7.02 24.43 24.86
CA LYS A 197 7.72 24.99 26.02
C LYS A 197 7.78 24.04 27.22
N ALA A 198 6.70 23.27 27.46
CA ALA A 198 6.64 22.29 28.52
C ALA A 198 7.68 21.16 28.38
N PHE A 199 8.04 20.78 27.15
CA PHE A 199 9.12 19.83 26.87
C PHE A 199 10.48 20.43 27.21
N VAL A 200 10.73 21.68 26.79
CA VAL A 200 11.97 22.40 27.12
C VAL A 200 12.17 22.53 28.62
N GLU A 201 11.13 22.99 29.32
CA GLU A 201 11.16 23.16 30.79
C GLU A 201 11.41 21.85 31.52
N ASP A 202 11.02 20.72 30.95
CA ASP A 202 11.26 19.40 31.53
C ASP A 202 12.68 18.90 31.28
N ILE A 203 13.20 19.05 30.06
CA ILE A 203 14.59 18.73 29.74
C ILE A 203 15.55 19.56 30.60
N CYS A 204 15.31 20.86 30.76
CA CYS A 204 16.19 21.75 31.52
C CYS A 204 16.27 21.40 33.03
N LYS A 205 15.32 20.63 33.56
CA LYS A 205 15.35 20.15 34.96
C LYS A 205 16.22 18.91 35.17
N ASN A 206 16.69 18.30 34.08
CA ASN A 206 17.48 17.08 34.11
C ASN A 206 18.98 17.38 33.94
N ALA A 207 19.84 16.63 34.64
CA ALA A 207 21.30 16.74 34.57
C ALA A 207 21.98 15.37 34.57
N GLY A 208 23.14 15.24 33.91
CA GLY A 208 23.79 13.95 33.68
C GLY A 208 23.23 13.20 32.45
N ASN A 209 23.86 12.08 32.05
CA ASN A 209 23.43 11.32 30.88
C ASN A 209 21.97 10.82 31.01
N ARG A 210 21.20 10.94 29.91
CA ARG A 210 19.79 10.54 29.84
C ARG A 210 19.46 9.86 28.51
N ARG A 211 18.46 8.98 28.52
CA ARG A 211 17.73 8.53 27.33
C ARG A 211 16.47 9.39 27.22
N LEU A 212 16.24 9.93 26.03
CA LEU A 212 15.00 10.63 25.68
C LEU A 212 14.31 9.81 24.61
N GLN A 213 13.10 9.36 24.91
CA GLN A 213 12.22 8.82 23.90
C GLN A 213 11.14 9.89 23.59
N LEU A 214 10.95 10.19 22.31
CA LEU A 214 10.07 11.26 21.83
C LEU A 214 9.10 10.70 20.79
N ARG A 215 7.79 10.84 21.02
CA ARG A 215 6.74 10.50 20.05
C ARG A 215 6.04 11.76 19.56
N LEU A 216 5.93 11.87 18.25
CA LEU A 216 5.31 12.96 17.51
C LEU A 216 4.09 12.41 16.77
N SER A 217 2.95 13.08 16.91
CA SER A 217 1.69 12.67 16.30
C SER A 217 0.98 13.87 15.70
N ALA A 218 0.52 13.76 14.46
CA ALA A 218 -0.19 14.81 13.74
C ALA A 218 -1.47 14.25 13.08
N PRO A 219 -2.46 13.82 13.89
CA PRO A 219 -3.61 13.07 13.40
C PRO A 219 -4.60 13.90 12.56
N GLU A 220 -4.48 15.23 12.64
CA GLU A 220 -5.31 16.19 11.89
C GLU A 220 -4.55 16.80 10.70
N ALA A 221 -3.34 16.32 10.38
CA ALA A 221 -2.60 16.79 9.22
C ALA A 221 -3.35 16.48 7.93
N SER A 222 -3.23 17.36 6.93
CA SER A 222 -3.89 17.18 5.63
C SER A 222 -3.37 15.98 4.83
N ARG A 223 -2.19 15.48 5.19
CA ARG A 223 -1.45 14.42 4.49
C ARG A 223 -0.41 13.78 5.39
N VAL A 224 0.24 12.74 4.88
CA VAL A 224 1.41 12.12 5.52
C VAL A 224 2.72 12.67 4.94
N PHE A 225 3.59 13.13 5.83
CA PHE A 225 4.94 13.60 5.51
C PHE A 225 5.92 12.43 5.56
N ARG A 226 6.66 12.21 4.46
CA ARG A 226 7.63 11.12 4.31
C ARG A 226 9.05 11.68 4.41
N PHE A 227 9.85 11.18 5.34
CA PHE A 227 11.19 11.73 5.58
C PHE A 227 12.24 10.64 5.72
N TYR A 228 13.51 11.03 5.58
CA TYR A 228 14.64 10.12 5.73
C TYR A 228 14.71 9.56 7.16
N GLY A 229 14.97 8.25 7.25
CA GLY A 229 15.14 7.55 8.51
C GLY A 229 16.54 7.71 9.13
N VAL A 230 16.75 7.10 10.31
CA VAL A 230 17.98 7.24 11.12
C VAL A 230 19.23 6.66 10.47
N GLY A 231 19.06 5.72 9.53
CA GLY A 231 20.11 5.08 8.77
C GLY A 231 20.72 5.98 7.70
N HIS A 232 20.05 7.08 7.32
CA HIS A 232 20.60 8.00 6.33
C HIS A 232 21.84 8.74 6.89
N SER A 233 22.88 8.89 6.07
CA SER A 233 24.16 9.48 6.51
C SER A 233 24.06 10.98 6.80
N GLN A 234 23.37 11.73 5.93
CA GLN A 234 23.28 13.20 6.00
C GLN A 234 21.93 13.73 6.50
N TYR A 235 20.82 13.17 6.05
CA TYR A 235 19.47 13.67 6.23
C TYR A 235 18.66 12.96 7.33
N TYR A 236 19.33 12.25 8.24
CA TYR A 236 18.66 11.57 9.36
C TYR A 236 17.83 12.54 10.23
N PRO A 237 16.88 12.03 11.03
CA PRO A 237 16.11 12.84 11.99
C PRO A 237 17.02 13.51 13.02
N GLN A 238 16.93 14.83 13.09
CA GLN A 238 17.85 15.67 13.86
C GLN A 238 17.11 16.41 14.97
N PHE A 239 17.41 16.10 16.22
CA PHE A 239 16.89 16.85 17.36
C PHE A 239 17.88 17.94 17.76
N PHE A 240 17.42 19.19 17.79
CA PHE A 240 18.22 20.34 18.19
C PHE A 240 17.76 20.90 19.52
N LEU A 241 18.73 21.23 20.36
CA LEU A 241 18.56 22.07 21.51
C LEU A 241 19.50 23.27 21.38
N VAL A 242 18.94 24.47 21.54
CA VAL A 242 19.68 25.71 21.39
C VAL A 242 19.63 26.45 22.71
N ALA A 243 20.76 26.49 23.41
CA ALA A 243 20.95 27.37 24.56
C ALA A 243 21.21 28.79 24.05
N MET A 244 20.32 29.72 24.41
CA MET A 244 20.48 31.13 24.09
C MET A 244 21.19 31.82 25.27
N LYS A 245 22.38 32.34 24.98
CA LYS A 245 23.15 33.31 25.79
C LYS A 245 23.56 34.47 24.87
N SER A 246 24.60 35.23 25.21
CA SER A 246 25.23 36.22 24.32
C SER A 246 25.70 35.66 22.96
N LYS A 247 25.86 34.32 22.85
CA LYS A 247 25.99 33.56 21.61
C LYS A 247 25.10 32.32 21.67
N SER A 248 24.51 31.93 20.54
CA SER A 248 23.70 30.71 20.42
C SER A 248 24.58 29.48 20.24
N TYR A 249 24.38 28.45 21.07
CA TYR A 249 25.09 27.17 20.97
C TYR A 249 24.09 26.07 20.60
N PRO A 250 23.84 25.80 19.31
CA PRO A 250 23.00 24.69 18.89
C PRO A 250 23.76 23.38 19.11
N LYS A 251 23.13 22.44 19.83
CA LYS A 251 23.57 21.05 19.90
C LYS A 251 22.61 20.20 19.12
N LEU A 252 23.19 19.39 18.24
CA LEU A 252 22.48 18.37 17.50
C LEU A 252 22.60 17.02 18.21
N PHE A 253 21.47 16.35 18.35
CA PHE A 253 21.35 14.96 18.77
C PHE A 253 20.83 14.13 17.59
N LYS A 254 21.62 13.14 17.18
CA LYS A 254 21.19 12.12 16.21
C LYS A 254 20.29 11.12 16.92
N ALA A 255 19.11 10.86 16.36
CA ALA A 255 18.26 9.75 16.78
C ALA A 255 19.03 8.43 16.61
N LYS A 256 19.04 7.61 17.67
CA LYS A 256 19.67 6.29 17.69
C LYS A 256 18.79 5.26 16.98
N ARG A 257 17.48 5.35 17.20
CA ARG A 257 16.44 4.53 16.56
C ARG A 257 15.22 5.40 16.26
N ALA A 258 14.44 4.99 15.28
CA ALA A 258 13.15 5.57 14.94
C ALA A 258 12.16 4.46 14.61
N ALA A 259 10.88 4.68 14.89
CA ALA A 259 9.80 3.79 14.53
C ALA A 259 8.63 4.61 13.99
N THR A 260 7.97 4.07 12.97
CA THR A 260 6.67 4.57 12.52
C THR A 260 5.59 3.72 13.16
N LEU A 261 4.60 4.37 13.77
CA LEU A 261 3.47 3.72 14.41
C LEU A 261 2.22 4.06 13.60
N TYR A 262 1.48 3.04 13.22
CA TYR A 262 0.24 3.17 12.45
C TYR A 262 -0.95 3.01 13.37
N SER A 263 -2.03 3.74 13.09
CA SER A 263 -3.29 3.55 13.80
C SER A 263 -4.45 3.73 12.85
N SER A 264 -5.28 2.69 12.75
CA SER A 264 -6.55 2.72 12.03
C SER A 264 -7.54 3.60 12.79
N LEU A 265 -8.24 4.47 12.05
CA LEU A 265 -9.39 5.23 12.51
C LEU A 265 -10.71 4.48 12.28
N ASP A 266 -10.69 3.41 11.48
CA ASP A 266 -11.85 2.57 11.20
C ASP A 266 -12.16 1.55 12.30
N ASP A 267 -13.44 1.26 12.50
CA ASP A 267 -13.94 0.24 13.43
C ASP A 267 -13.38 -1.15 13.10
N SER A 268 -13.19 -1.99 14.12
CA SER A 268 -12.60 -3.33 13.99
C SER A 268 -13.38 -4.29 13.09
N ASP A 269 -14.68 -4.07 12.95
CA ASP A 269 -15.59 -5.03 12.30
C ASP A 269 -15.76 -4.77 10.79
N GLY A 270 -15.23 -3.64 10.29
CA GLY A 270 -15.32 -3.25 8.88
C GLY A 270 -14.34 -4.01 7.99
N LEU A 271 -14.77 -4.37 6.77
CA LEU A 271 -13.91 -4.97 5.74
C LEU A 271 -13.10 -3.91 4.98
N VAL A 272 -12.43 -3.04 5.72
CA VAL A 272 -11.67 -1.93 5.17
C VAL A 272 -10.24 -2.34 4.97
N LEU A 273 -9.70 -2.09 3.77
CA LEU A 273 -8.28 -2.19 3.50
C LEU A 273 -7.66 -0.81 3.36
N HIS A 274 -6.44 -0.70 3.85
CA HIS A 274 -5.60 0.46 3.66
C HIS A 274 -4.41 0.14 2.74
N GLY A 275 -4.22 0.96 1.71
CA GLY A 275 -3.06 0.89 0.83
C GLY A 275 -1.85 1.47 1.53
N GLY A 276 -0.69 0.83 1.38
CA GLY A 276 0.55 1.30 1.96
C GLY A 276 0.92 0.76 3.34
N VAL A 277 0.11 -0.13 3.88
CA VAL A 277 0.35 -0.90 5.11
C VAL A 277 0.14 -2.39 4.83
N GLY A 278 0.47 -3.25 5.80
CA GLY A 278 0.37 -4.72 5.69
C GLY A 278 -1.05 -5.31 5.73
N ASP A 279 -2.10 -4.50 5.50
CA ASP A 279 -3.48 -4.94 5.59
C ASP A 279 -3.82 -5.99 4.53
N SER A 280 -4.59 -7.01 4.92
CA SER A 280 -5.09 -8.04 4.01
C SER A 280 -6.52 -8.47 4.35
N LEU A 281 -7.32 -8.70 3.30
CA LEU A 281 -8.71 -9.18 3.38
C LEU A 281 -8.76 -10.59 2.85
N VAL A 282 -9.07 -11.56 3.70
CA VAL A 282 -9.27 -12.95 3.29
C VAL A 282 -10.75 -13.17 3.04
N VAL A 283 -11.10 -13.78 1.90
CA VAL A 283 -12.46 -14.12 1.50
C VAL A 283 -12.52 -15.60 1.14
N GLU A 284 -13.56 -16.26 1.63
CA GLU A 284 -13.79 -17.69 1.47
C GLU A 284 -15.08 -17.95 0.72
N PHE A 285 -15.06 -18.89 -0.22
CA PHE A 285 -16.19 -19.24 -1.08
C PHE A 285 -16.55 -20.72 -0.98
N PRO A 286 -17.84 -21.07 -1.14
CA PRO A 286 -18.29 -22.45 -1.04
C PRO A 286 -17.81 -23.27 -2.23
N SER A 287 -17.42 -24.52 -1.98
CA SER A 287 -16.93 -25.43 -3.02
C SER A 287 -18.04 -26.01 -3.89
N LYS A 288 -19.19 -26.33 -3.30
CA LYS A 288 -20.28 -27.05 -3.98
C LYS A 288 -20.75 -26.41 -5.30
N PRO A 289 -20.98 -25.09 -5.40
CA PRO A 289 -21.39 -24.47 -6.67
C PRO A 289 -20.31 -24.58 -7.75
N ILE A 290 -19.04 -24.46 -7.36
CA ILE A 290 -17.90 -24.54 -8.28
C ILE A 290 -17.75 -25.97 -8.78
N MET A 291 -17.77 -26.96 -7.88
CA MET A 291 -17.66 -28.37 -8.25
C MET A 291 -18.82 -28.81 -9.13
N LYS A 292 -20.05 -28.39 -8.81
CA LYS A 292 -21.23 -28.69 -9.65
C LYS A 292 -21.06 -28.15 -11.07
N ALA A 293 -20.60 -26.90 -11.23
CA ALA A 293 -20.41 -26.31 -12.55
C ALA A 293 -19.34 -27.04 -13.37
N LEU A 294 -18.28 -27.54 -12.71
CA LEU A 294 -17.26 -28.37 -13.36
C LEU A 294 -17.81 -29.75 -13.73
N SER A 295 -18.58 -30.40 -12.85
CA SER A 295 -19.24 -31.68 -13.14
C SER A 295 -20.20 -31.56 -14.33
N ASP A 296 -21.05 -30.54 -14.34
CA ASP A 296 -22.00 -30.29 -15.43
C ASP A 296 -21.24 -30.05 -16.77
N PHE A 297 -20.09 -29.37 -16.72
CA PHE A 297 -19.29 -29.06 -17.91
C PHE A 297 -18.56 -30.28 -18.48
N TYR A 298 -17.97 -31.11 -17.62
CA TYR A 298 -17.24 -32.31 -18.05
C TYR A 298 -18.13 -33.55 -18.26
N GLY A 299 -19.35 -33.55 -17.70
CA GLY A 299 -20.30 -34.65 -17.80
C GLY A 299 -20.05 -35.82 -16.84
N ASP A 300 -19.14 -35.66 -15.87
CA ASP A 300 -18.74 -36.66 -14.86
C ASP A 300 -18.73 -36.04 -13.46
N GLU A 301 -18.69 -36.86 -12.40
CA GLU A 301 -18.53 -36.35 -11.03
C GLU A 301 -17.15 -35.71 -10.81
N PHE A 302 -17.14 -34.59 -10.10
CA PHE A 302 -15.95 -33.82 -9.76
C PHE A 302 -15.86 -33.61 -8.24
N PRO A 303 -14.67 -33.69 -7.61
CA PRO A 303 -13.33 -33.88 -8.21
C PRO A 303 -12.98 -35.33 -8.56
N TYR A 304 -12.08 -35.49 -9.54
CA TYR A 304 -11.55 -36.79 -9.96
C TYR A 304 -10.51 -37.34 -8.98
N ASP A 305 -10.52 -38.65 -8.78
CA ASP A 305 -9.46 -39.39 -8.08
C ASP A 305 -8.22 -39.55 -8.99
N GLY A 306 -7.27 -38.60 -8.92
CA GLY A 306 -5.98 -38.65 -9.62
C GLY A 306 -5.58 -37.34 -10.33
N PHE A 307 -4.41 -37.34 -10.98
CA PHE A 307 -3.95 -36.22 -11.82
C PHE A 307 -4.60 -36.28 -13.20
N ASP A 308 -5.48 -35.34 -13.51
CA ASP A 308 -6.18 -35.26 -14.80
C ASP A 308 -5.91 -33.92 -15.51
N VAL A 309 -5.73 -33.95 -16.83
CA VAL A 309 -5.55 -32.73 -17.65
C VAL A 309 -6.78 -31.81 -17.59
N ARG A 310 -7.96 -32.35 -17.28
CA ARG A 310 -9.23 -31.63 -17.05
C ARG A 310 -9.19 -30.79 -15.77
N GLN A 311 -8.22 -31.01 -14.89
CA GLN A 311 -7.93 -30.15 -13.73
C GLN A 311 -7.01 -28.96 -14.09
N ALA A 312 -6.58 -28.83 -15.35
CA ALA A 312 -5.75 -27.72 -15.83
C ALA A 312 -6.59 -26.46 -16.10
N VAL A 313 -6.81 -25.67 -15.05
CA VAL A 313 -7.37 -24.31 -15.18
C VAL A 313 -6.36 -23.43 -15.92
N VAL A 314 -6.65 -22.99 -17.13
CA VAL A 314 -5.76 -22.09 -17.88
C VAL A 314 -5.71 -20.72 -17.21
N MET A 315 -6.88 -20.20 -16.83
CA MET A 315 -7.07 -18.94 -16.13
C MET A 315 -8.31 -19.03 -15.25
N ALA A 316 -8.30 -18.31 -14.13
CA ALA A 316 -9.48 -18.08 -13.31
C ALA A 316 -9.54 -16.62 -12.88
N GLU A 317 -10.73 -16.05 -12.96
CA GLU A 317 -11.02 -14.68 -12.56
C GLU A 317 -12.23 -14.65 -11.62
N MET A 318 -12.10 -13.92 -10.51
CA MET A 318 -13.18 -13.61 -9.59
C MET A 318 -13.59 -12.15 -9.77
N THR A 319 -14.86 -11.91 -10.10
CA THR A 319 -15.42 -10.57 -10.31
C THR A 319 -16.37 -10.20 -9.18
N PHE A 320 -16.13 -9.04 -8.58
CA PHE A 320 -16.90 -8.42 -7.50
C PHE A 320 -17.57 -7.15 -7.98
N PHE A 321 -18.70 -6.78 -7.37
CA PHE A 321 -19.27 -5.44 -7.57
C PHE A 321 -18.44 -4.40 -6.81
N ARG A 322 -18.14 -3.26 -7.43
CA ARG A 322 -17.47 -2.12 -6.78
C ARG A 322 -18.48 -1.16 -6.17
N ASP A 323 -18.28 -0.74 -4.93
CA ASP A 323 -18.96 0.41 -4.35
C ASP A 323 -17.91 1.50 -4.08
N ASP A 324 -17.79 2.43 -5.02
CA ASP A 324 -16.82 3.53 -4.97
C ASP A 324 -17.23 4.65 -4.00
N SER A 325 -18.50 4.68 -3.55
CA SER A 325 -19.02 5.71 -2.64
C SER A 325 -18.35 5.73 -1.25
N LYS A 326 -17.58 4.68 -0.90
CA LYS A 326 -17.02 4.47 0.44
C LYS A 326 -15.48 4.46 0.51
N GLY A 327 -14.77 4.84 -0.56
CA GLY A 327 -13.31 4.85 -0.56
C GLY A 327 -12.69 6.24 -0.72
N SER A 328 -11.38 6.34 -0.47
CA SER A 328 -10.58 7.58 -0.65
C SER A 328 -9.10 7.27 -0.88
N ARG A 329 -8.37 8.25 -1.43
CA ARG A 329 -6.97 8.11 -1.90
C ARG A 329 -6.21 9.43 -1.72
N GLU A 330 -4.92 9.35 -1.40
CA GLU A 330 -4.08 10.54 -1.13
C GLU A 330 -3.72 11.31 -2.40
N LEU A 331 -3.20 10.63 -3.42
CA LEU A 331 -2.70 11.29 -4.65
C LEU A 331 -3.73 11.36 -5.79
N ASP A 332 -4.97 10.97 -5.52
CA ASP A 332 -6.04 10.88 -6.52
C ASP A 332 -5.74 9.94 -7.69
N TYR A 333 -4.85 8.96 -7.50
CA TYR A 333 -4.57 7.90 -8.46
C TYR A 333 -5.38 6.61 -8.22
N PRO A 334 -5.70 5.85 -9.27
CA PRO A 334 -6.24 4.51 -9.14
C PRO A 334 -5.30 3.62 -8.35
N ILE A 335 -5.87 2.76 -7.52
CA ILE A 335 -5.10 1.83 -6.70
C ILE A 335 -5.42 0.43 -7.14
N MET A 336 -4.37 -0.37 -7.33
CA MET A 336 -4.54 -1.76 -7.69
C MET A 336 -4.93 -2.59 -6.48
N VAL A 337 -5.88 -3.51 -6.67
CA VAL A 337 -6.12 -4.59 -5.74
C VAL A 337 -5.29 -5.79 -6.16
N LEU A 338 -4.46 -6.24 -5.23
CA LEU A 338 -3.56 -7.36 -5.38
C LEU A 338 -4.24 -8.61 -4.83
N ALA A 339 -4.34 -9.65 -5.65
CA ALA A 339 -4.87 -10.93 -5.21
C ALA A 339 -3.74 -11.86 -4.76
N GLY A 340 -4.00 -12.62 -3.71
CA GLY A 340 -3.20 -13.76 -3.30
C GLY A 340 -4.10 -14.97 -3.13
N SER A 341 -3.51 -16.14 -3.32
CA SER A 341 -4.19 -17.41 -3.16
C SER A 341 -3.46 -18.28 -2.16
N PHE A 342 -4.22 -19.02 -1.37
CA PHE A 342 -3.67 -20.01 -0.46
C PHE A 342 -3.37 -21.28 -1.25
N LEU A 343 -2.09 -21.67 -1.30
CA LEU A 343 -1.66 -22.95 -1.85
C LEU A 343 -1.32 -23.85 -0.67
N ASP A 344 -2.14 -24.87 -0.43
CA ASP A 344 -1.93 -25.77 0.70
C ASP A 344 -1.05 -26.94 0.25
N SER A 345 0.27 -26.81 0.37
CA SER A 345 1.17 -27.94 0.19
C SER A 345 1.35 -28.65 1.53
N ALA A 346 0.80 -29.86 1.68
CA ALA A 346 1.08 -30.80 2.77
C ALA A 346 1.02 -30.14 4.17
N ASP A 347 -0.19 -29.81 4.62
CA ASP A 347 -0.48 -29.22 5.95
C ASP A 347 0.13 -27.85 6.25
N THR A 348 0.76 -27.20 5.25
CA THR A 348 1.23 -25.81 5.37
C THR A 348 0.50 -24.95 4.35
N SER A 349 -0.33 -24.02 4.83
CA SER A 349 -0.98 -23.03 3.97
C SER A 349 0.03 -21.92 3.66
N VAL A 350 0.48 -21.85 2.41
CA VAL A 350 1.36 -20.77 1.95
C VAL A 350 0.55 -19.84 1.06
N GLN A 351 0.31 -18.63 1.53
CA GLN A 351 -0.23 -17.56 0.69
C GLN A 351 0.79 -17.23 -0.40
N ARG A 352 0.39 -17.30 -1.66
CA ARG A 352 1.18 -16.82 -2.79
C ARG A 352 0.42 -15.70 -3.48
N THR A 353 1.08 -14.56 -3.67
CA THR A 353 0.55 -13.49 -4.52
C THR A 353 0.29 -14.07 -5.90
N GLU A 354 -0.94 -13.89 -6.40
CA GLU A 354 -1.28 -14.24 -7.76
C GLU A 354 -0.44 -13.34 -8.67
N SER A 355 0.27 -13.98 -9.57
CA SER A 355 1.22 -13.31 -10.42
C SER A 355 0.49 -12.49 -11.49
N TYR A 356 0.67 -11.16 -11.48
CA TYR A 356 0.14 -10.17 -12.46
C TYR A 356 0.53 -10.39 -13.93
N TYR A 357 1.15 -11.52 -14.28
CA TYR A 357 1.91 -11.66 -15.52
C TYR A 357 1.06 -11.86 -16.79
N LYS A 358 -0.27 -11.78 -16.72
CA LYS A 358 -1.13 -12.20 -17.85
C LYS A 358 -2.33 -11.30 -18.15
N PHE A 359 -2.18 -9.99 -18.04
CA PHE A 359 -3.22 -9.06 -18.50
C PHE A 359 -3.28 -9.02 -20.03
N ASN A 360 -4.45 -8.68 -20.57
CA ASN A 360 -4.58 -8.33 -21.98
C ASN A 360 -4.17 -6.86 -22.15
N ASP A 361 -2.92 -6.61 -22.53
CA ASP A 361 -2.37 -5.25 -22.65
C ASP A 361 -3.21 -4.35 -23.55
N SER A 362 -3.66 -4.90 -24.69
CA SER A 362 -4.51 -4.17 -25.65
C SER A 362 -5.84 -3.75 -25.04
N LEU A 363 -6.37 -4.55 -24.12
CA LEU A 363 -7.58 -4.23 -23.39
C LEU A 363 -7.33 -3.19 -22.31
N VAL A 364 -6.25 -3.34 -21.54
CA VAL A 364 -5.88 -2.37 -20.49
C VAL A 364 -5.68 -0.98 -21.08
N VAL A 365 -5.00 -0.86 -22.22
CA VAL A 365 -4.84 0.42 -22.93
C VAL A 365 -6.19 1.04 -23.31
N LYS A 366 -7.17 0.23 -23.68
CA LYS A 366 -8.49 0.70 -24.13
C LYS A 366 -9.42 1.06 -22.97
N LYS A 367 -9.47 0.20 -21.94
CA LYS A 367 -10.52 0.20 -20.91
C LYS A 367 -10.02 0.31 -19.48
N GLY A 368 -8.71 0.40 -19.30
CA GLY A 368 -8.08 0.36 -17.98
C GLY A 368 -7.97 -1.05 -17.41
N HIS A 369 -7.23 -1.16 -16.32
CA HIS A 369 -7.07 -2.41 -15.59
C HIS A 369 -8.36 -2.79 -14.86
N GLN A 370 -8.70 -4.08 -14.88
CA GLN A 370 -9.94 -4.58 -14.26
C GLN A 370 -9.81 -4.78 -12.75
N ASN A 371 -8.58 -4.81 -12.22
CA ASN A 371 -8.29 -4.98 -10.80
C ASN A 371 -8.00 -3.64 -10.09
N LEU A 372 -8.46 -2.51 -10.64
CA LEU A 372 -8.32 -1.20 -9.98
C LEU A 372 -9.57 -0.84 -9.18
N VAL A 373 -9.34 -0.23 -8.03
CA VAL A 373 -10.32 0.62 -7.34
C VAL A 373 -10.08 2.08 -7.71
N PHE A 374 -11.11 2.91 -7.56
CA PHE A 374 -11.11 4.32 -7.96
C PHE A 374 -10.84 4.56 -9.46
N HIS A 375 -11.12 3.54 -10.29
CA HIS A 375 -11.20 3.62 -11.74
C HIS A 375 -12.67 3.61 -12.19
N GLU A 376 -12.97 4.09 -13.39
CA GLU A 376 -14.32 4.01 -13.95
C GLU A 376 -14.78 2.53 -14.06
N GLY A 377 -16.03 2.24 -13.69
CA GLY A 377 -16.67 0.94 -13.85
C GLY A 377 -17.19 0.31 -12.55
N ASP A 378 -18.14 -0.62 -12.70
CA ASP A 378 -18.97 -1.12 -11.60
C ASP A 378 -18.44 -2.43 -10.98
N SER A 379 -17.30 -2.95 -11.44
CA SER A 379 -16.83 -4.29 -11.04
C SER A 379 -15.32 -4.44 -10.96
N LEU A 380 -14.83 -5.14 -9.94
CA LEU A 380 -13.42 -5.44 -9.69
C LEU A 380 -13.18 -6.90 -10.07
N THR A 381 -12.30 -7.15 -11.03
CA THR A 381 -11.95 -8.51 -11.46
C THR A 381 -10.52 -8.84 -11.06
N LEU A 382 -10.37 -9.93 -10.32
CA LEU A 382 -9.10 -10.39 -9.76
C LEU A 382 -8.73 -11.75 -10.32
N GLN A 383 -7.50 -11.88 -10.81
CA GLN A 383 -6.97 -13.17 -11.24
C GLN A 383 -6.65 -14.04 -10.04
N VAL A 384 -7.18 -15.27 -10.02
CA VAL A 384 -7.04 -16.24 -8.92
C VAL A 384 -6.63 -17.63 -9.44
N THR A 385 -5.79 -17.63 -10.48
CA THR A 385 -5.53 -18.82 -11.28
C THR A 385 -4.76 -19.89 -10.52
N ALA A 386 -3.70 -19.53 -9.80
CA ALA A 386 -2.89 -20.51 -9.06
C ALA A 386 -3.70 -21.15 -7.92
N GLY A 387 -4.43 -20.34 -7.16
CA GLY A 387 -5.32 -20.81 -6.09
C GLY A 387 -6.42 -21.71 -6.58
N MET A 388 -7.08 -21.32 -7.67
CA MET A 388 -8.17 -22.13 -8.23
C MET A 388 -7.67 -23.49 -8.74
N ARG A 389 -6.46 -23.56 -9.32
CA ARG A 389 -5.83 -24.84 -9.68
C ARG A 389 -5.62 -25.73 -8.46
N ASP A 390 -5.02 -25.20 -7.40
CA ASP A 390 -4.75 -25.98 -6.19
C ASP A 390 -6.05 -26.44 -5.52
N PHE A 391 -7.03 -25.53 -5.39
CA PHE A 391 -8.36 -25.84 -4.87
C PHE A 391 -9.03 -26.98 -5.64
N ILE A 392 -9.07 -26.91 -6.98
CA ILE A 392 -9.70 -27.92 -7.84
C ILE A 392 -9.00 -29.28 -7.73
N ASN A 393 -7.66 -29.29 -7.67
CA ASN A 393 -6.88 -30.52 -7.49
C ASN A 393 -7.10 -31.19 -6.13
N ARG A 394 -7.54 -30.43 -5.12
CA ARG A 394 -7.65 -30.88 -3.73
C ARG A 394 -9.07 -30.89 -3.19
N ALA A 395 -10.07 -30.53 -3.99
CA ALA A 395 -11.45 -30.33 -3.53
C ALA A 395 -12.11 -31.59 -2.93
N HIS A 396 -11.49 -32.78 -3.05
CA HIS A 396 -12.03 -34.07 -2.58
C HIS A 396 -12.13 -34.13 -1.04
N ASP A 397 -11.37 -33.29 -0.34
CA ASP A 397 -11.39 -33.19 1.12
C ASP A 397 -12.48 -32.24 1.66
N GLY A 398 -13.31 -31.68 0.78
CA GLY A 398 -14.42 -30.81 1.16
C GLY A 398 -14.00 -29.38 1.54
N ARG A 399 -12.75 -28.98 1.27
CA ARG A 399 -12.27 -27.61 1.48
C ARG A 399 -13.09 -26.58 0.70
N THR A 400 -12.95 -25.33 1.12
CA THR A 400 -13.47 -24.13 0.46
C THR A 400 -12.39 -23.45 -0.39
N PHE A 401 -12.79 -22.57 -1.29
CA PHE A 401 -11.85 -21.75 -2.04
C PHE A 401 -11.56 -20.46 -1.24
N LYS A 402 -10.28 -20.18 -0.97
CA LYS A 402 -9.84 -18.99 -0.22
C LYS A 402 -8.94 -18.11 -1.07
N MET A 403 -9.18 -16.80 -1.02
CA MET A 403 -8.31 -15.79 -1.61
C MET A 403 -8.07 -14.64 -0.64
N SER A 404 -6.94 -13.97 -0.77
CA SER A 404 -6.59 -12.75 -0.05
C SER A 404 -6.56 -11.55 -1.00
N MET A 405 -6.95 -10.38 -0.54
CA MET A 405 -6.82 -9.12 -1.25
C MET A 405 -5.98 -8.14 -0.43
N THR A 406 -5.09 -7.40 -1.07
CA THR A 406 -4.38 -6.25 -0.48
C THR A 406 -4.46 -5.06 -1.42
N LEU A 407 -4.38 -3.84 -0.89
CA LEU A 407 -4.24 -2.64 -1.73
C LEU A 407 -2.76 -2.47 -2.10
N GLY A 408 -2.49 -2.35 -3.40
CA GLY A 408 -1.15 -2.26 -3.94
C GLY A 408 -0.50 -0.91 -3.66
N ASN A 409 0.80 -0.94 -3.40
CA ASN A 409 1.59 0.23 -3.03
C ASN A 409 2.04 1.10 -4.22
N SER A 410 1.75 0.68 -5.45
CA SER A 410 2.19 1.36 -6.66
C SER A 410 1.15 2.35 -7.14
N ILE A 411 1.58 3.55 -7.52
CA ILE A 411 0.77 4.46 -8.33
C ILE A 411 0.54 3.79 -9.69
N VAL A 412 -0.72 3.52 -10.03
CA VAL A 412 -1.10 2.96 -11.33
C VAL A 412 -1.83 4.02 -12.14
N LEU A 413 -1.34 4.28 -13.34
CA LEU A 413 -2.10 5.08 -14.30
C LEU A 413 -3.20 4.20 -14.90
N ASP A 414 -4.42 4.74 -14.97
CA ASP A 414 -5.65 4.01 -15.33
C ASP A 414 -5.49 3.00 -16.48
N LYS A 415 -4.84 3.42 -17.58
CA LYS A 415 -4.77 2.70 -18.86
C LYS A 415 -3.37 2.18 -19.19
N ASP A 416 -2.56 1.97 -18.17
CA ASP A 416 -1.16 1.64 -18.36
C ASP A 416 -0.90 0.15 -18.18
N PRO A 417 -0.79 -0.65 -19.27
CA PRO A 417 -0.66 -2.11 -19.20
C PRO A 417 0.58 -2.60 -18.43
N TYR A 418 1.58 -1.74 -18.26
CA TYR A 418 2.74 -2.05 -17.45
C TYR A 418 2.78 -1.12 -16.26
N PHE A 419 3.17 -1.66 -15.11
CA PHE A 419 3.18 -0.97 -13.83
C PHE A 419 4.19 0.18 -13.79
N THR A 420 3.83 1.30 -14.41
CA THR A 420 4.62 2.47 -14.82
C THR A 420 5.21 2.31 -16.22
N ASN A 421 4.56 2.91 -17.20
CA ASN A 421 5.00 2.99 -18.57
C ASN A 421 4.69 4.40 -19.05
N ARG A 422 5.70 5.27 -19.01
CA ARG A 422 5.57 6.57 -19.64
C ARG A 422 5.71 6.35 -21.15
N ILE A 423 4.63 6.57 -21.90
CA ILE A 423 4.69 6.61 -23.37
C ILE A 423 5.41 7.92 -23.76
N THR A 424 6.50 7.82 -24.51
CA THR A 424 7.23 8.98 -25.02
C THR A 424 6.42 9.68 -26.12
N THR A 425 5.73 10.78 -25.79
CA THR A 425 4.85 11.51 -26.72
C THR A 425 5.57 12.52 -27.62
N LYS A 426 6.88 12.73 -27.42
CA LYS A 426 7.78 13.52 -28.28
C LYS A 426 9.17 12.85 -28.33
N LYS A 427 10.02 13.21 -29.30
CA LYS A 427 11.48 12.92 -29.28
C LYS A 427 12.17 13.66 -28.14
N ASP A 428 11.71 13.49 -26.91
CA ASP A 428 12.34 14.02 -25.73
C ASP A 428 13.31 12.96 -25.23
N THR A 429 14.59 13.31 -25.23
CA THR A 429 15.63 12.49 -24.61
C THR A 429 15.38 12.56 -23.10
N ILE A 430 14.69 11.56 -22.55
CA ILE A 430 14.48 11.50 -21.10
C ILE A 430 15.79 11.01 -20.46
N LYS A 431 16.46 11.89 -19.72
CA LYS A 431 17.45 11.47 -18.70
C LYS A 431 16.69 10.78 -17.58
N THR A 432 16.42 9.48 -17.69
CA THR A 432 15.98 8.70 -16.53
C THR A 432 17.22 8.21 -15.81
N VAL A 433 17.42 8.72 -14.60
CA VAL A 433 18.49 8.33 -13.68
C VAL A 433 18.17 6.93 -13.16
N VAL A 434 18.74 5.91 -13.79
CA VAL A 434 19.08 4.67 -13.06
C VAL A 434 20.17 5.04 -12.05
N ALA A 435 20.24 4.37 -10.90
CA ALA A 435 21.17 4.66 -9.81
C ALA A 435 22.68 4.74 -10.18
N THR A 436 23.04 4.48 -11.44
CA THR A 436 24.38 4.55 -12.04
C THR A 436 24.69 5.82 -12.83
N GLY A 437 23.69 6.68 -13.13
CA GLY A 437 23.89 7.94 -13.87
C GLY A 437 23.98 7.83 -15.40
N ASP A 438 23.65 6.67 -15.97
CA ASP A 438 23.73 6.44 -17.42
C ASP A 438 22.61 7.12 -18.21
N THR A 439 22.93 7.56 -19.44
CA THR A 439 21.96 8.14 -20.38
C THR A 439 21.48 7.08 -21.36
N MET A 440 20.23 6.63 -21.22
CA MET A 440 19.57 5.76 -22.21
C MET A 440 18.75 6.58 -23.21
N LYS A 441 18.79 6.19 -24.49
CA LYS A 441 17.99 6.81 -25.57
C LYS A 441 16.85 5.87 -25.92
N PHE A 442 15.63 6.40 -25.91
CA PHE A 442 14.41 5.68 -26.27
C PHE A 442 13.79 6.32 -27.52
N ALA A 443 13.25 5.50 -28.42
CA ALA A 443 12.50 5.96 -29.58
C ALA A 443 11.11 6.50 -29.16
N THR A 444 10.49 7.30 -30.02
CA THR A 444 9.13 7.82 -29.80
C THR A 444 8.13 6.66 -29.83
N GLY A 445 7.33 6.52 -28.78
CA GLY A 445 6.44 5.38 -28.58
C GLY A 445 7.03 4.25 -27.73
N ASP A 446 8.34 4.32 -27.41
CA ASP A 446 8.94 3.38 -26.48
C ASP A 446 8.39 3.60 -25.08
N THR A 447 8.24 2.49 -24.38
CA THR A 447 7.66 2.39 -23.06
C THR A 447 8.76 2.20 -22.03
N ILE A 448 8.79 3.09 -21.03
CA ILE A 448 9.84 3.12 -20.00
C ILE A 448 9.22 2.76 -18.66
N ARG A 449 9.77 1.71 -18.02
CA ARG A 449 9.43 1.33 -16.64
C ARG A 449 9.97 2.34 -15.64
N VAL A 450 9.10 3.09 -14.97
CA VAL A 450 9.47 4.10 -13.97
C VAL A 450 8.81 3.77 -12.65
N ALA A 451 9.39 2.83 -11.89
CA ALA A 451 8.88 2.51 -10.55
C ALA A 451 8.87 3.79 -9.70
N PHE A 452 7.70 4.24 -9.27
CA PHE A 452 7.62 5.21 -8.19
C PHE A 452 8.07 4.48 -6.92
N PRO A 453 9.21 4.88 -6.31
CA PRO A 453 9.84 4.09 -5.25
C PRO A 453 9.10 4.16 -3.91
N ASP A 454 8.02 4.93 -3.87
CA ASP A 454 7.33 5.32 -2.66
C ASP A 454 5.82 5.01 -2.78
N VAL A 455 5.17 4.93 -1.63
CA VAL A 455 3.81 4.37 -1.50
C VAL A 455 2.75 5.45 -1.67
N ASP A 456 1.66 5.15 -2.40
CA ASP A 456 0.41 5.92 -2.36
C ASP A 456 -0.55 5.31 -1.32
N TYR A 457 -1.11 6.15 -0.46
CA TYR A 457 -2.03 5.71 0.59
C TYR A 457 -3.48 5.81 0.13
N ALA A 458 -4.27 4.80 0.47
CA ALA A 458 -5.69 4.78 0.16
C ALA A 458 -6.46 3.97 1.20
N ARG A 459 -7.77 4.15 1.20
CA ARG A 459 -8.72 3.41 2.05
C ARG A 459 -9.86 2.95 1.16
N TYR A 460 -10.16 1.65 1.13
CA TYR A 460 -11.30 1.11 0.41
C TYR A 460 -12.11 0.15 1.28
N ASP A 461 -13.43 0.36 1.31
CA ASP A 461 -14.38 -0.44 2.08
C ASP A 461 -14.95 -1.57 1.22
N PHE A 462 -14.53 -2.81 1.49
CA PHE A 462 -15.01 -4.00 0.80
C PHE A 462 -16.27 -4.61 1.44
N SER A 463 -16.94 -3.93 2.38
CA SER A 463 -18.07 -4.53 3.13
C SER A 463 -19.21 -5.02 2.23
N THR A 464 -19.39 -4.42 1.06
CA THR A 464 -20.40 -4.84 0.06
C THR A 464 -20.14 -6.23 -0.51
N ILE A 465 -18.94 -6.80 -0.36
CA ILE A 465 -18.62 -8.17 -0.78
C ILE A 465 -19.46 -9.23 -0.04
N LYS A 466 -19.91 -8.93 1.18
CA LYS A 466 -20.80 -9.81 1.96
C LYS A 466 -22.26 -9.74 1.48
N GLU A 467 -22.62 -8.62 0.84
CA GLU A 467 -24.01 -8.33 0.45
C GLU A 467 -24.28 -8.67 -1.02
N LYS A 468 -23.25 -8.66 -1.86
CA LYS A 468 -23.36 -8.89 -3.32
C LYS A 468 -22.59 -10.14 -3.70
N PRO A 469 -23.21 -11.07 -4.47
CA PRO A 469 -22.50 -12.26 -4.90
C PRO A 469 -21.41 -11.93 -5.92
N ALA A 470 -20.36 -12.74 -5.94
CA ALA A 470 -19.30 -12.68 -6.93
C ALA A 470 -19.61 -13.60 -8.14
N THR A 471 -18.86 -13.41 -9.22
CA THR A 471 -18.86 -14.32 -10.37
C THR A 471 -17.48 -14.90 -10.57
N LEU A 472 -17.38 -16.23 -10.68
CA LEU A 472 -16.15 -16.92 -11.02
C LEU A 472 -16.20 -17.33 -12.50
N LYS A 473 -15.23 -16.86 -13.30
CA LYS A 473 -15.03 -17.32 -14.68
C LYS A 473 -13.77 -18.19 -14.75
N LEU A 474 -13.93 -19.38 -15.32
CA LEU A 474 -12.87 -20.36 -15.51
C LEU A 474 -12.62 -20.56 -17.00
N TRP A 475 -11.36 -20.57 -17.40
CA TRP A 475 -10.92 -21.02 -18.72
C TRP A 475 -10.27 -22.38 -18.54
N LEU A 476 -10.86 -23.40 -19.14
CA LEU A 476 -10.50 -24.80 -18.95
C LEU A 476 -10.00 -25.38 -20.28
N ALA A 477 -8.92 -26.17 -20.22
CA ALA A 477 -8.47 -26.94 -21.38
C ALA A 477 -9.31 -28.22 -21.50
N SER A 478 -10.03 -28.42 -22.61
CA SER A 478 -11.02 -29.51 -22.74
C SER A 478 -10.56 -30.72 -23.57
N LYS A 479 -9.49 -30.61 -24.40
CA LYS A 479 -8.78 -31.74 -25.03
C LYS A 479 -7.53 -31.26 -25.79
N ARG A 480 -6.52 -32.12 -25.99
CA ARG A 480 -5.62 -32.00 -27.17
C ARG A 480 -6.47 -32.32 -28.39
N GLY A 481 -6.44 -31.46 -29.41
CA GLY A 481 -6.95 -31.78 -30.73
C GLY A 481 -6.36 -33.12 -31.17
N GLU A 482 -7.22 -34.02 -31.60
CA GLU A 482 -6.79 -35.14 -32.43
C GLU A 482 -6.31 -34.51 -33.74
N ASP A 483 -5.00 -34.58 -33.99
CA ASP A 483 -4.46 -34.45 -35.34
C ASP A 483 -4.76 -35.75 -36.12
#